data_AF-T0YVB7-F1
#
_entry.id   AF-T0YVB7-F1
#
_cell.length_a   1.000
_cell.length_b   1.000
_cell.length_c   1.000
_cell.angle_alpha   90.00
_cell.angle_beta   90.00
_cell.angle_gamma   90.00
#
_symmetry.space_group_name_H-M   'P 1'
#
loop_
_entity.id
_entity.type
_entity.pdbx_description
1 polymer ?
#
loop_
_entity_poly.entity_id
_entity_poly.type
_entity_poly.pdbx_seq_one_letter_code
_entity_poly.pdbx_strand_id
1 'polypeptide(L)'
;FPTTDVVLVIGANDVVNPAAHRAGSPLQGMPILDVDGAHQVIVIKRGQGKGFAGIENDLFYKDNTRMLYGDAQQVVGKLVQSLKKME
;
A
#
# COMPACT_ATOMS: atom_id res chain seq x y z
N PHE A 1 -8.93 9.36 -4.58
CA PHE A 1 -9.06 7.95 -4.98
C PHE A 1 -10.49 7.38 -5.10
N PRO A 2 -11.61 8.04 -4.75
CA PRO A 2 -12.97 7.44 -4.84
C PRO A 2 -13.39 6.89 -6.21
N THR A 3 -12.82 7.40 -7.31
CA THR A 3 -13.12 6.97 -8.68
C THR A 3 -12.06 6.03 -9.25
N THR A 4 -11.26 5.39 -8.40
CA THR A 4 -10.15 4.50 -8.80
C THR A 4 -10.47 3.06 -8.43
N ASP A 5 -10.45 2.16 -9.42
CA ASP A 5 -10.74 0.74 -9.19
C ASP A 5 -9.64 0.03 -8.43
N VAL A 6 -8.37 0.21 -8.85
CA VAL A 6 -7.23 -0.46 -8.24
C VAL A 6 -6.09 0.53 -8.04
N VAL A 7 -5.55 0.58 -6.82
CA VAL A 7 -4.29 1.26 -6.51
C VAL A 7 -3.21 0.22 -6.23
N LEU A 8 -2.08 0.34 -6.94
CA LEU A 8 -0.89 -0.47 -6.70
C LEU A 8 0.14 0.35 -5.91
N VAL A 9 0.32 0.01 -4.63
CA VAL A 9 1.31 0.62 -3.75
C VAL A 9 2.59 -0.21 -3.78
N ILE A 10 3.70 0.36 -4.24
CA ILE A 10 4.98 -0.35 -4.38
C ILE A 10 6.00 0.20 -3.39
N GLY A 11 6.36 -0.58 -2.38
CA GLY A 11 7.41 -0.25 -1.41
C GLY A 11 7.12 0.94 -0.47
N ALA A 12 6.03 1.67 -0.68
CA ALA A 12 5.61 2.76 0.18
C ALA A 12 4.96 2.25 1.48
N ASN A 13 5.14 3.00 2.56
CA ASN A 13 4.56 2.68 3.86
C ASN A 13 3.97 3.94 4.52
N ASP A 14 4.81 4.82 5.07
CA ASP A 14 4.32 5.96 5.88
C ASP A 14 3.48 6.96 5.06
N VAL A 15 3.85 7.20 3.80
CA VAL A 15 3.16 8.13 2.88
C VAL A 15 1.75 7.69 2.44
N VAL A 16 1.33 6.47 2.80
CA VAL A 16 -0.01 5.92 2.56
C VAL A 16 -0.67 5.45 3.86
N ASN A 17 -0.13 5.83 5.02
CA ASN A 17 -0.61 5.33 6.31
C ASN A 17 -1.77 6.18 6.86
N PRO A 18 -3.00 5.65 6.95
CA PRO A 18 -4.16 6.40 7.44
C PRO A 18 -4.01 6.93 8.87
N ALA A 19 -3.05 6.40 9.63
CA ALA A 19 -2.70 6.92 10.96
C ALA A 19 -2.33 8.41 10.95
N ALA A 20 -1.97 9.00 9.81
CA ALA A 20 -1.71 10.45 9.71
C ALA A 20 -2.94 11.33 10.01
N HIS A 21 -4.15 10.80 9.85
CA HIS A 21 -5.41 11.49 10.15
C HIS A 21 -5.84 11.36 11.62
N ARG A 22 -5.16 10.52 12.41
CA ARG A 22 -5.51 10.23 13.80
C ARG A 22 -4.75 11.15 14.74
N ALA A 23 -5.47 11.84 15.63
CA ALA A 23 -4.87 12.61 16.70
C ALA A 23 -4.00 11.71 17.61
N GLY A 24 -2.80 12.17 17.97
CA GLY A 24 -1.84 11.43 18.80
C GLY A 24 -0.95 10.44 18.04
N SER A 25 -1.15 10.28 16.72
CA SER A 25 -0.26 9.48 15.88
C SER A 25 1.09 10.19 15.66
N PRO A 26 2.23 9.47 15.62
CA PRO A 26 3.51 10.04 15.19
C PRO A 26 3.49 10.62 13.76
N LEU A 27 2.51 10.22 12.94
CA LEU A 27 2.31 10.74 11.58
C LEU A 27 1.28 11.88 11.52
N GLN A 28 0.73 12.32 12.65
CA GLN A 28 -0.37 13.28 12.67
C GLN A 28 -0.02 14.55 11.87
N GLY A 29 -0.89 14.91 10.92
CA GLY A 29 -0.73 16.12 10.10
C GLY A 29 0.25 15.98 8.94
N MET A 30 0.90 14.82 8.78
CA MET A 30 1.67 14.53 7.57
C MET A 30 0.72 14.43 6.37
N PRO A 31 0.96 15.14 5.26
CA PRO A 31 0.18 14.96 4.04
C PRO A 31 0.48 13.55 3.48
N ILE A 32 -0.57 12.76 3.28
CA ILE A 32 -0.49 11.39 2.75
C ILE A 32 -1.34 11.25 1.48
N LEU A 33 -1.18 10.11 0.80
CA LEU A 33 -2.11 9.67 -0.24
C LEU A 33 -3.21 8.80 0.38
N ASP A 34 -4.47 9.22 0.26
CA ASP A 34 -5.66 8.50 0.76
C ASP A 34 -6.03 7.31 -0.15
N VAL A 35 -5.08 6.39 -0.32
CA VAL A 35 -5.20 5.24 -1.23
C VAL A 35 -6.28 4.26 -0.81
N ASP A 36 -6.64 4.23 0.49
CA ASP A 36 -7.73 3.40 1.02
C ASP A 36 -9.11 3.83 0.52
N GLY A 37 -9.22 5.02 -0.08
CA GLY A 37 -10.42 5.48 -0.78
C GLY A 37 -10.66 4.83 -2.16
N ALA A 38 -9.77 3.96 -2.65
CA ALA A 38 -9.97 3.21 -3.90
C ALA A 38 -10.84 1.95 -3.69
N HIS A 39 -11.42 1.40 -4.77
CA HIS A 39 -12.21 0.16 -4.66
C HIS A 39 -11.36 -1.02 -4.17
N GLN A 40 -10.12 -1.15 -4.64
CA GLN A 40 -9.13 -2.13 -4.18
C GLN A 40 -7.73 -1.52 -4.07
N VAL A 41 -6.97 -1.97 -3.08
CA VAL A 41 -5.56 -1.59 -2.87
C VAL A 41 -4.70 -2.84 -2.83
N ILE A 42 -3.61 -2.85 -3.60
CA ILE A 42 -2.61 -3.92 -3.57
C ILE A 42 -1.30 -3.31 -3.10
N VAL A 43 -0.73 -3.87 -2.02
CA VAL A 43 0.53 -3.40 -1.44
C VAL A 43 1.65 -4.42 -1.68
N ILE A 44 2.71 -4.00 -2.35
CA ILE A 44 3.92 -4.80 -2.60
C ILE A 44 5.01 -4.42 -1.60
N LYS A 45 5.44 -5.39 -0.78
CA LYS A 45 6.58 -5.24 0.14
C LYS A 45 7.17 -6.59 0.55
N ARG A 46 8.40 -6.59 1.07
CA ARG A 46 9.16 -7.83 1.35
C ARG A 46 8.65 -8.69 2.51
N GLY A 47 7.98 -8.09 3.50
CA GLY A 47 7.55 -8.76 4.74
C GLY A 47 6.80 -7.77 5.64
N GLN A 48 6.63 -8.01 6.94
CA GLN A 48 5.85 -7.10 7.82
C GLN A 48 6.61 -5.87 8.36
N GLY A 49 7.82 -5.58 7.85
CA GLY A 49 8.66 -4.49 8.33
C GLY A 49 7.97 -3.12 8.35
N LYS A 50 8.31 -2.31 9.35
CA LYS A 50 7.78 -0.96 9.55
C LYS A 50 8.47 0.07 8.64
N GLY A 51 7.85 1.24 8.50
CA GLY A 51 8.41 2.38 7.79
C GLY A 51 9.42 3.15 8.64
N PHE A 52 9.75 4.36 8.20
CA PHE A 52 10.66 5.24 8.92
C PHE A 52 10.08 5.68 10.27
N ALA A 53 8.77 5.94 10.31
CA ALA A 53 8.08 6.34 11.52
C ALA A 53 7.99 5.23 12.59
N GLY A 54 8.40 3.99 12.29
CA GLY A 54 8.48 2.91 13.29
C GLY A 54 7.13 2.42 13.82
N ILE A 55 6.03 2.78 13.17
CA ILE A 55 4.67 2.33 13.50
C ILE A 55 4.13 1.33 12.47
N GLU A 56 3.09 0.60 12.87
CA GLU A 56 2.31 -0.20 11.93
C GLU A 56 1.44 0.68 11.02
N ASN A 57 1.04 0.12 9.89
CA ASN A 57 0.21 0.83 8.92
C ASN A 57 -1.16 0.20 8.85
N ASP A 58 -2.16 0.97 9.26
CA ASP A 58 -3.56 0.55 9.32
C ASP A 58 -4.10 0.13 7.95
N LEU A 59 -3.54 0.67 6.85
CA LEU A 59 -3.92 0.32 5.49
C LEU A 59 -3.84 -1.20 5.23
N PHE A 60 -2.84 -1.86 5.81
CA PHE A 60 -2.55 -3.28 5.55
C PHE A 60 -3.63 -4.22 6.10
N TYR A 61 -4.47 -3.71 7.00
CA TYR A 61 -5.53 -4.46 7.67
C TYR A 61 -6.93 -4.11 7.15
N LYS A 62 -7.07 -3.20 6.18
CA LYS A 62 -8.37 -2.84 5.59
C LYS A 62 -8.89 -3.95 4.68
N ASP A 63 -10.21 -4.14 4.67
CA ASP A 63 -10.88 -5.20 3.91
C ASP A 63 -10.65 -5.11 2.39
N ASN A 64 -10.50 -3.88 1.86
CA ASN A 64 -10.21 -3.61 0.45
C ASN A 64 -8.71 -3.66 0.13
N THR A 65 -7.84 -3.98 1.09
CA THR A 65 -6.40 -4.09 0.88
C THR A 65 -5.96 -5.55 0.75
N ARG A 66 -5.03 -5.81 -0.16
CA ARG A 66 -4.37 -7.09 -0.36
C ARG A 66 -2.86 -6.92 -0.29
N MET A 67 -2.20 -7.79 0.49
CA MET A 67 -0.75 -7.80 0.62
C MET A 67 -0.13 -8.76 -0.40
N LEU A 68 0.80 -8.28 -1.22
CA LEU A 68 1.57 -9.08 -2.16
C LEU A 68 3.05 -9.06 -1.76
N TYR A 69 3.48 -10.12 -1.08
CA TYR A 69 4.83 -10.16 -0.51
C TYR A 69 5.90 -10.52 -1.55
N GLY A 70 7.01 -9.77 -1.52
CA GLY A 70 8.19 -10.04 -2.32
C GLY A 70 9.06 -8.80 -2.53
N ASP A 71 10.20 -9.00 -3.19
CA ASP A 71 10.98 -7.90 -3.74
C ASP A 71 10.18 -7.16 -4.82
N ALA A 72 10.21 -5.82 -4.79
CA ALA A 72 9.36 -5.00 -5.65
C ALA A 72 9.61 -5.25 -7.14
N GLN A 73 10.88 -5.30 -7.57
CA GLN A 73 11.24 -5.50 -8.96
C GLN A 73 10.84 -6.90 -9.43
N GLN A 74 11.09 -7.91 -8.61
CA GLN A 74 10.72 -9.29 -8.94
C GLN A 74 9.22 -9.49 -9.05
N VAL A 75 8.44 -8.95 -8.11
CA VAL A 75 6.97 -9.05 -8.10
C VAL A 75 6.38 -8.34 -9.30
N VAL A 76 6.79 -7.11 -9.58
CA VAL A 76 6.31 -6.34 -10.74
C VAL A 76 6.71 -7.03 -12.04
N GLY A 77 7.93 -7.55 -12.15
CA GLY A 77 8.38 -8.31 -13.30
C GLY A 77 7.50 -9.54 -13.56
N LYS A 78 7.17 -10.31 -12.50
CA LYS A 78 6.25 -11.46 -12.60
C LYS A 78 4.84 -11.02 -13.01
N LEU A 79 4.34 -9.91 -12.48
CA LEU A 79 3.01 -9.37 -12.83
C LEU A 79 2.93 -9.05 -14.32
N VAL A 80 3.94 -8.35 -14.87
CA VAL A 80 4.02 -8.04 -16.31
C VAL A 80 4.05 -9.32 -17.14
N GLN A 81 4.83 -10.34 -16.73
CA GLN A 81 4.88 -11.62 -17.45
C GLN A 81 3.56 -12.39 -17.39
N SER A 82 2.84 -12.35 -16.27
CA SER A 82 1.53 -12.97 -16.16
C SER A 82 0.50 -12.28 -17.05
N LEU A 83 0.49 -10.94 -17.10
CA LEU A 83 -0.42 -10.19 -17.97
C LEU A 83 -0.19 -10.52 -19.45
N LYS A 84 1.06 -10.66 -19.89
CA LYS A 84 1.40 -11.06 -21.27
C LYS A 84 0.93 -12.47 -21.65
N LYS A 85 0.66 -13.34 -20.68
CA LYS A 85 0.17 -14.71 -20.90
C LYS A 85 -1.36 -14.80 -20.86
N MET A 86 -2.04 -13.70 -20.54
CA MET A 86 -3.51 -13.64 -20.53
C MET A 86 -4.08 -13.30 -21.92
N GLU A 87 -3.22 -12.90 -22.86
CA GLU A 87 -3.49 -12.85 -24.30
C GLU A 87 -3.18 -14.19 -24.95
#